data_AF-A0A2V9IB21-F1
#
_entry.id   AF-A0A2V9IB21-F1
#
_cell.length_a   1.000
_cell.length_b   1.000
_cell.length_c   1.000
_cell.angle_alpha   90.00
_cell.angle_beta   90.00
_cell.angle_gamma   90.00
#
_symmetry.space_group_name_H-M   'P 1'
#
loop_
_entity.id
_entity.type
_entity.pdbx_description
1 polymer ?
#
loop_
_entity_poly.entity_id
_entity_poly.type
_entity_poly.pdbx_seq_one_letter_code
_entity_poly.pdbx_strand_id
1 'polypeptide(L)'
;MRQNLRRAVFTISAVLFVACVIRAGVRGHASVYVGGTLSGIEKGARGQLDTGDKALAFSPGKGDDFNIPYTQITAMDYGEHAGRRVAAAVFVAWPLLFSHKKRHYLTVYFNRDE
;
A
#
# COMPACT_ATOMS: atom_id res chain seq x y z
N MET A 1 -14.05 32.25 36.82
CA MET A 1 -14.78 31.64 35.67
C MET A 1 -13.94 31.48 34.39
N ARG A 2 -13.22 32.51 33.91
CA ARG A 2 -12.41 32.46 32.66
C ARG A 2 -11.26 31.44 32.62
N GLN A 3 -10.64 31.11 33.76
CA GLN A 3 -9.53 30.14 33.81
C GLN A 3 -9.97 28.68 33.61
N ASN A 4 -11.16 28.31 34.12
CA ASN A 4 -11.72 26.98 33.95
C ASN A 4 -12.15 26.74 32.49
N LEU A 5 -12.62 27.80 31.81
CA LEU A 5 -12.96 27.76 30.38
C LEU A 5 -11.71 27.55 29.50
N ARG A 6 -10.60 28.22 29.80
CA ARG A 6 -9.33 28.03 29.08
C ARG A 6 -8.75 26.63 29.26
N ARG A 7 -8.86 26.06 30.46
CA ARG A 7 -8.45 24.68 30.75
C ARG A 7 -9.31 23.66 30.01
N ALA A 8 -10.63 23.86 29.98
CA ALA A 8 -11.56 23.01 29.24
C ALA A 8 -11.31 23.04 27.72
N VAL A 9 -11.03 24.22 27.16
CA VAL A 9 -10.70 24.35 25.73
C VAL A 9 -9.38 23.64 25.40
N PHE A 10 -8.37 23.76 26.26
CA PHE A 10 -7.10 23.06 26.08
C PHE A 10 -7.24 21.54 26.17
N THR A 11 -8.01 21.03 27.14
CA THR A 11 -8.24 19.58 27.26
C THR A 11 -9.04 19.04 26.08
N ILE A 12 -10.09 19.75 25.63
CA ILE A 12 -10.86 19.36 24.45
C ILE A 12 -9.98 19.35 23.19
N SER A 13 -9.14 20.39 23.00
CA SER A 13 -8.23 20.46 21.85
C SER A 13 -7.16 19.36 21.89
N ALA A 14 -6.59 19.05 23.06
CA ALA A 14 -5.63 17.96 23.22
C ALA A 14 -6.27 16.59 22.94
N VAL A 15 -7.50 16.34 23.41
CA VAL A 15 -8.24 15.11 23.11
C VAL A 15 -8.54 14.98 21.62
N LEU A 16 -8.94 16.08 20.96
CA LEU A 16 -9.18 16.09 19.52
C LEU A 16 -7.91 15.78 18.71
N PHE A 17 -6.77 16.31 19.15
CA PHE A 17 -5.48 16.10 18.51
C PHE A 17 -5.02 14.65 18.64
N VAL A 18 -5.16 14.05 19.82
CA VAL A 18 -4.86 12.63 20.06
C VAL A 18 -5.76 11.71 19.24
N ALA A 19 -7.06 12.02 19.13
CA ALA A 19 -8.00 11.23 18.33
C ALA A 19 -7.68 11.25 16.82
N CYS A 20 -7.03 12.30 16.32
CA CYS A 20 -6.64 12.40 14.92
C CYS A 20 -5.46 11.46 14.57
N VAL A 21 -4.53 11.27 15.51
CA VAL A 21 -3.33 10.43 15.30
C VAL A 21 -3.68 8.93 15.21
N ILE A 22 -4.74 8.48 15.88
CA ILE A 22 -5.14 7.06 15.92
C ILE A 22 -5.73 6.56 14.58
N ARG A 23 -6.15 7.47 13.68
CA ARG A 23 -6.75 7.10 12.38
C ARG A 23 -5.75 6.76 11.26
N ALA A 24 -4.45 6.74 11.53
CA ALA A 24 -3.42 6.36 10.57
C ALA A 24 -3.24 4.83 10.43
N GLY A 25 -4.34 4.07 10.44
CA GLY A 25 -4.33 2.64 10.16
C GLY A 25 -3.99 2.40 8.69
N VAL A 26 -2.84 1.80 8.43
CA VAL A 26 -2.42 1.34 7.10
C VAL A 26 -3.56 0.49 6.52
N ARG A 27 -4.07 0.86 5.34
CA ARG A 27 -5.02 0.03 4.58
C ARG A 27 -4.25 -1.21 4.09
N GLY A 28 -4.06 -2.18 4.99
CA GLY A 28 -3.03 -3.22 4.89
C GLY A 28 -3.14 -4.15 3.69
N HIS A 29 -4.33 -4.27 3.11
CA HIS A 29 -4.56 -5.18 1.99
C HIS A 29 -4.62 -4.49 0.63
N ALA A 30 -4.57 -3.16 0.57
CA ALA A 30 -4.61 -2.44 -0.69
C ALA A 30 -3.27 -2.62 -1.44
N SER A 31 -3.33 -3.31 -2.56
CA SER A 31 -2.17 -3.64 -3.38
C SER A 31 -2.39 -3.18 -4.82
N VAL A 32 -1.32 -3.15 -5.60
CA VAL A 32 -1.36 -2.76 -7.01
C VAL A 32 -0.66 -3.82 -7.81
N TYR A 33 -1.33 -4.33 -8.84
CA TYR A 33 -0.69 -5.18 -9.83
C TYR A 33 0.22 -4.33 -10.71
N VAL A 34 1.52 -4.46 -10.54
CA VAL A 34 2.52 -3.64 -11.23
C VAL A 34 2.78 -4.16 -12.65
N GLY A 35 2.51 -5.43 -12.91
CA GLY A 35 2.72 -6.12 -14.18
C GLY A 35 3.13 -7.58 -13.98
N GLY A 36 3.24 -8.32 -15.07
CA GLY A 36 3.55 -9.76 -15.05
C GLY A 36 2.90 -10.49 -16.22
N THR A 37 2.71 -11.81 -16.06
CA THR A 37 2.18 -12.74 -17.08
C THR A 37 0.69 -13.07 -16.87
N LEU A 38 0.00 -12.40 -15.94
CA LEU A 38 -1.43 -12.57 -15.73
C LEU A 38 -2.22 -11.89 -16.85
N SER A 39 -2.98 -12.68 -17.62
CA SER A 39 -3.97 -12.22 -18.58
C SER A 39 -5.24 -11.83 -17.84
N GLY A 40 -5.87 -10.71 -18.22
CA GLY A 40 -7.14 -10.25 -17.64
C GLY A 40 -7.01 -9.19 -16.54
N ILE A 41 -5.80 -8.89 -16.06
CA ILE A 41 -5.56 -7.80 -15.11
C ILE A 41 -4.76 -6.69 -15.80
N GLU A 42 -5.32 -5.49 -15.84
CA GLU A 42 -4.62 -4.33 -16.38
C GLU A 42 -3.40 -3.95 -15.53
N LYS A 43 -2.31 -3.56 -16.19
CA LYS A 43 -1.13 -3.05 -15.51
C LYS A 43 -1.47 -1.79 -14.72
N GLY A 44 -1.17 -1.79 -13.43
CA GLY A 44 -1.52 -0.71 -12.50
C GLY A 44 -2.90 -0.85 -11.86
N ALA A 45 -3.61 -1.97 -12.10
CA ALA A 45 -4.88 -2.26 -11.43
C ALA A 45 -4.68 -2.26 -9.91
N ARG A 46 -5.53 -1.50 -9.22
CA ARG A 46 -5.58 -1.47 -7.76
C ARG A 46 -6.58 -2.52 -7.29
N GLY A 47 -6.18 -3.29 -6.30
CA GLY A 47 -6.98 -4.37 -5.77
C GLY A 47 -6.66 -4.65 -4.31
N GLN A 48 -7.19 -5.77 -3.86
CA GLN A 48 -6.91 -6.33 -2.56
C GLN A 48 -6.07 -7.59 -2.71
N LEU A 49 -4.95 -7.68 -1.99
CA LEU A 49 -4.19 -8.92 -1.86
C LEU A 49 -4.60 -9.60 -0.55
N ASP A 50 -5.17 -10.78 -0.67
CA ASP A 50 -5.48 -11.65 0.45
C ASP A 50 -4.49 -12.81 0.52
N THR A 51 -3.97 -13.04 1.71
CA THR A 51 -2.98 -14.07 2.03
C THR A 51 -3.66 -15.11 2.91
N GLY A 52 -4.70 -15.74 2.34
CA GLY A 52 -5.44 -16.80 3.02
C GLY A 52 -4.60 -18.04 3.24
N ASP A 53 -5.19 -19.09 3.83
CA ASP A 53 -4.42 -20.27 4.28
C ASP A 53 -3.90 -21.15 3.13
N LYS A 54 -4.62 -21.19 1.99
CA LYS A 54 -4.37 -22.17 0.92
C LYS A 54 -3.79 -21.56 -0.35
N ALA A 55 -4.03 -20.27 -0.56
CA ALA A 55 -3.72 -19.61 -1.81
C ALA A 55 -3.59 -18.10 -1.60
N LEU A 56 -2.82 -17.48 -2.49
CA LEU A 56 -2.68 -16.05 -2.60
C LEU A 56 -3.74 -15.53 -3.58
N ALA A 57 -4.72 -14.78 -3.07
CA ALA A 57 -5.79 -14.23 -3.88
C ALA A 57 -5.59 -12.74 -4.12
N PHE A 58 -5.68 -12.32 -5.38
CA PHE A 58 -5.70 -10.93 -5.78
C PHE A 58 -7.03 -10.59 -6.41
N SER A 59 -7.80 -9.72 -5.74
CA SER A 59 -9.09 -9.24 -6.22
C SER A 59 -8.94 -7.82 -6.77
N PRO A 60 -8.84 -7.64 -8.10
CA PRO A 60 -8.91 -6.31 -8.67
C PRO A 60 -10.33 -5.77 -8.48
N GLY A 61 -10.49 -4.52 -8.03
CA GLY A 61 -11.84 -3.96 -7.84
C GLY A 61 -12.69 -3.87 -9.11
N LYS A 62 -12.10 -4.18 -10.27
CA LYS A 62 -12.73 -4.38 -11.58
C LYS A 62 -12.01 -5.54 -12.28
N GLY A 63 -12.76 -6.53 -12.76
CA GLY A 63 -12.22 -7.72 -13.43
C GLY A 63 -12.42 -8.99 -12.59
N ASP A 64 -11.79 -10.07 -13.02
CA ASP A 64 -11.87 -11.36 -12.33
C ASP A 64 -10.81 -11.46 -11.23
N ASP A 65 -11.19 -12.12 -10.14
CA ASP A 65 -10.29 -12.46 -9.05
C ASP A 65 -9.30 -13.53 -9.49
N PHE A 66 -8.03 -13.34 -9.14
CA PHE A 66 -6.96 -14.27 -9.47
C PHE A 66 -6.46 -14.98 -8.23
N ASN A 67 -6.46 -16.31 -8.25
CA ASN A 67 -6.07 -17.11 -7.11
C ASN A 67 -4.88 -18.02 -7.45
N ILE A 68 -3.81 -17.93 -6.67
CA ILE A 68 -2.58 -18.72 -6.84
C ILE A 68 -2.43 -19.66 -5.66
N PRO A 69 -2.73 -20.96 -5.80
CA PRO A 69 -2.43 -21.95 -4.77
C PRO A 69 -0.95 -21.89 -4.36
N TYR A 70 -0.66 -21.93 -3.06
CA TYR A 70 0.73 -21.88 -2.59
C TYR A 70 1.57 -23.05 -3.08
N THR A 71 0.93 -24.20 -3.36
CA THR A 71 1.57 -25.38 -3.93
C THR A 71 2.13 -25.15 -5.33
N GLN A 72 1.62 -24.15 -6.06
CA GLN A 72 2.09 -23.79 -7.40
C GLN A 72 3.19 -22.72 -7.38
N ILE A 73 3.46 -22.09 -6.22
CA ILE A 73 4.46 -21.05 -6.11
C ILE A 73 5.85 -21.68 -6.00
N THR A 74 6.69 -21.40 -6.99
CA THR A 74 8.06 -21.91 -7.09
C THR A 74 9.04 -21.02 -6.34
N ALA A 75 8.85 -19.69 -6.39
CA ALA A 75 9.69 -18.72 -5.70
C ALA A 75 8.94 -17.41 -5.42
N MET A 76 9.41 -16.66 -4.43
CA MET A 76 8.91 -15.32 -4.12
C MET A 76 10.08 -14.39 -3.83
N ASP A 77 10.13 -13.28 -4.57
CA ASP A 77 11.11 -12.23 -4.36
C ASP A 77 10.43 -11.00 -3.76
N TYR A 78 10.93 -10.57 -2.62
CA TYR A 78 10.49 -9.34 -1.97
C TYR A 78 11.58 -8.28 -2.10
N GLY A 79 11.24 -7.14 -2.70
CA GLY A 79 12.20 -6.07 -2.97
C GLY A 79 11.63 -4.68 -2.75
N GLU A 80 12.48 -3.75 -2.31
CA GLU A 80 12.17 -2.32 -2.31
C GLU A 80 12.57 -1.73 -3.66
N HIS A 81 11.61 -1.17 -4.42
CA HIS A 81 11.94 -0.45 -5.64
C HIS A 81 12.05 1.04 -5.32
N ALA A 82 13.28 1.53 -5.24
CA ALA A 82 13.57 2.95 -5.09
C ALA A 82 13.31 3.69 -6.41
N GLY A 83 12.05 4.07 -6.65
CA GLY A 83 11.68 4.92 -7.79
C GLY A 83 12.27 6.31 -7.61
N ARG A 84 13.49 6.53 -8.10
CA ARG A 84 14.20 7.81 -7.93
C ARG A 84 13.57 8.85 -8.86
N ARG A 85 12.78 9.78 -8.31
CA ARG A 85 12.12 10.88 -9.05
C ARG A 85 13.11 12.00 -9.44
N VAL A 86 14.29 11.63 -9.92
CA VAL A 86 15.43 12.57 -10.11
C VAL A 86 15.09 13.67 -11.10
N ALA A 87 14.43 13.34 -12.23
CA ALA A 87 14.26 14.31 -13.31
C ALA A 87 13.27 15.45 -13.01
N ALA A 88 12.16 15.18 -12.28
CA ALA A 88 11.12 16.18 -12.05
C ALA A 88 11.39 17.09 -10.84
N ALA A 89 12.16 16.62 -9.87
CA ALA A 89 12.33 17.31 -8.60
C ALA A 89 13.38 18.45 -8.65
N VAL A 90 14.33 18.40 -9.59
CA VAL A 90 15.35 19.46 -9.77
C VAL A 90 14.73 20.79 -10.21
N PHE A 91 13.65 20.75 -11.01
CA PHE A 91 13.07 21.96 -11.61
C PHE A 91 11.95 22.62 -10.79
N VAL A 92 11.24 21.88 -9.92
CA VAL A 92 10.00 22.38 -9.29
C VAL A 92 10.13 22.62 -7.78
N ALA A 93 10.83 21.77 -7.04
CA ALA A 93 11.01 21.94 -5.60
C ALA A 93 12.12 21.02 -5.05
N TRP A 94 13.25 21.62 -4.69
CA TRP A 94 14.39 20.93 -4.05
C TRP A 94 14.01 20.04 -2.85
N PRO A 95 13.07 20.43 -1.96
CA PRO A 95 12.67 19.57 -0.84
C PRO A 95 12.06 18.23 -1.24
N LEU A 96 11.46 18.12 -2.44
CA LEU A 96 10.85 16.87 -2.92
C LEU A 96 11.88 15.79 -3.28
N LEU A 97 13.15 16.17 -3.48
CA LEU A 97 14.26 15.21 -3.68
C LEU A 97 14.45 14.29 -2.47
N PHE A 98 14.14 14.78 -1.27
CA PHE A 98 14.24 14.02 -0.02
C PHE A 98 13.00 13.19 0.31
N SER A 99 11.95 13.24 -0.53
CA SER A 99 10.75 12.43 -0.35
C SER A 99 10.99 11.00 -0.83
N HIS A 100 11.73 10.23 -0.02
CA HIS A 100 11.99 8.82 -0.28
C HIS A 100 10.71 8.01 -0.03
N LYS A 101 9.93 7.76 -1.08
CA LYS A 101 8.77 6.89 -0.99
C LYS A 101 9.23 5.44 -1.12
N LYS A 102 9.37 4.76 0.02
CA LYS A 102 9.61 3.31 0.07
C LYS A 102 8.40 2.60 -0.52
N ARG A 103 8.61 1.82 -1.58
CA ARG A 103 7.57 0.98 -2.18
C ARG A 103 8.09 -0.44 -2.17
N HIS A 104 7.30 -1.32 -1.56
CA HIS A 104 7.60 -2.73 -1.48
C HIS A 104 6.89 -3.47 -2.61
N TYR A 105 7.63 -4.34 -3.28
CA TYR A 105 7.15 -5.16 -4.38
C TYR A 105 7.35 -6.61 -4.00
N LEU A 106 6.31 -7.40 -4.22
CA LEU A 106 6.34 -8.85 -4.12
C LEU A 106 6.21 -9.40 -5.54
N THR A 107 7.22 -10.12 -5.98
CA THR A 107 7.20 -10.85 -7.24
C THR A 107 7.01 -12.33 -6.93
N VAL A 108 5.97 -12.93 -7.50
CA VAL A 108 5.63 -14.33 -7.28
C VAL A 108 5.89 -15.08 -8.58
N TYR A 109 6.71 -16.13 -8.49
CA TYR A 109 6.96 -17.08 -9.56
C TYR A 109 6.14 -18.33 -9.28
N PHE A 110 5.28 -18.71 -10.22
CA PHE A 110 4.40 -19.86 -10.06
C PHE A 110 4.27 -20.62 -11.38
N ASN A 111 4.02 -21.91 -11.29
CA ASN A 111 3.74 -22.76 -12.44
C ASN A 111 2.24 -22.85 -12.66
N ARG A 112 1.81 -22.79 -13.92
CA ARG A 112 0.46 -23.21 -14.31
C ARG A 112 0.57 -24.64 -14.76
N ASP A 113 0.32 -25.56 -13.85
CA ASP A 113 -0.01 -26.92 -14.26
C ASP A 113 -1.45 -26.83 -14.81
N GLU A 114 -1.60 -27.17 -16.10
CA GLU A 114 -2.90 -27.24 -16.79
C GLU A 114 -3.84 -28.28 -16.15
#